data_AF-Q2SSK0-F1
#
_entry.id   AF-Q2SSK0-F1
#
_cell.length_a   1.000
_cell.length_b   1.000
_cell.length_c   1.000
_cell.angle_alpha   90.00
_cell.angle_beta   90.00
_cell.angle_gamma   90.00
#
_symmetry.space_group_name_H-M   'P 1'
#
loop_
_entity.id
_entity.type
_entity.pdbx_description
1 polymer ?
#
loop_
_entity_poly.entity_id
_entity_poly.type
_entity_poly.pdbx_seq_one_letter_code
_entity_poly.pdbx_strand_id
1 'polypeptide(L)'
;MWITNLKMKREYRLSKEWCVISYQGESEHLDWKERLFKFPIVVKVATIIHDNDLDEKGNIKKLHRHSILCFKEPIDYLTAKVIIKQIFNIELIQQVYSMIKYYQYFTHSNHPNKFQYDPSKIEHLKGFNILDYQ
;
A
#
# COMPACT_ATOMS: atom_id res chain seq x y z
N MET A 1 5.23 6.45 -33.46
CA MET A 1 4.78 5.15 -32.91
C MET A 1 5.78 4.62 -31.88
N TRP A 2 6.05 5.38 -30.79
CA TRP A 2 7.02 5.02 -29.74
C TRP A 2 6.51 5.19 -28.30
N ILE A 3 5.31 5.78 -28.13
CA ILE A 3 4.75 6.12 -26.80
C ILE A 3 3.93 4.95 -26.19
N THR A 4 3.65 3.89 -26.94
CA THR A 4 2.75 2.80 -26.53
C THR A 4 3.41 1.71 -25.69
N ASN A 5 4.71 1.43 -25.85
CA ASN A 5 5.34 0.25 -25.23
C ASN A 5 5.56 0.36 -23.70
N LEU A 6 5.82 1.56 -23.17
CA LEU A 6 6.06 1.76 -21.74
C LEU A 6 4.77 1.73 -20.90
N LYS A 7 3.67 2.29 -21.44
CA LYS A 7 2.35 2.19 -20.82
C LYS A 7 1.84 0.74 -20.82
N MET A 8 1.94 0.04 -21.97
CA MET A 8 1.55 -1.38 -22.05
C MET A 8 2.31 -2.26 -21.05
N LYS A 9 3.64 -2.16 -20.94
CA LYS A 9 4.42 -2.97 -19.99
C LYS A 9 4.00 -2.80 -18.52
N ARG A 10 3.39 -1.66 -18.15
CA ARG A 10 3.00 -1.38 -16.77
C ARG A 10 1.63 -1.97 -16.43
N GLU A 11 0.70 -2.00 -17.38
CA GLU A 11 -0.66 -2.53 -17.19
C GLU A 11 -0.71 -4.07 -17.16
N TYR A 12 0.17 -4.75 -17.92
CA TYR A 12 0.21 -6.23 -17.99
C TYR A 12 1.12 -6.91 -16.96
N ARG A 13 1.75 -6.17 -16.04
CA ARG A 13 2.58 -6.80 -15.00
C ARG A 13 1.69 -7.39 -13.91
N LEU A 14 1.77 -8.71 -13.79
CA LEU A 14 1.14 -9.45 -12.71
C LEU A 14 1.94 -9.27 -11.41
N SER A 15 1.23 -9.08 -10.30
CA SER A 15 1.80 -9.04 -8.96
C SER A 15 0.82 -9.62 -7.95
N LYS A 16 1.35 -10.29 -6.92
CA LYS A 16 0.57 -10.63 -5.73
C LYS A 16 0.50 -9.45 -4.76
N GLU A 17 1.53 -8.62 -4.72
CA GLU A 17 1.69 -7.57 -3.72
C GLU A 17 1.57 -6.19 -4.35
N TRP A 18 0.67 -5.39 -3.77
CA TRP A 18 0.36 -4.03 -4.19
C TRP A 18 0.36 -3.11 -2.97
N CYS A 19 0.75 -1.86 -3.15
CA CYS A 19 0.72 -0.86 -2.10
C CYS A 19 -0.05 0.38 -2.53
N VAL A 20 -0.60 1.06 -1.53
CA VAL A 20 -1.45 2.23 -1.69
C VAL A 20 -1.21 3.21 -0.55
N ILE A 21 -1.45 4.50 -0.85
CA ILE A 21 -1.54 5.55 0.14
C ILE A 21 -2.99 6.03 0.18
N SER A 22 -3.60 6.03 1.37
CA SER A 22 -4.94 6.58 1.58
C SER A 22 -4.92 7.72 2.61
N TYR A 23 -5.91 8.60 2.56
CA TYR A 23 -6.09 9.71 3.50
C TYR A 23 -7.38 9.48 4.28
N GLN A 24 -7.24 9.29 5.59
CA GLN A 24 -8.37 9.03 6.48
C GLN A 24 -9.36 10.20 6.45
N GLY A 25 -10.66 9.91 6.33
CA GLY A 25 -11.72 10.91 6.32
C GLY A 25 -11.88 11.70 5.00
N GLU A 26 -11.05 11.44 3.99
CA GLU A 26 -11.15 12.11 2.70
C GLU A 26 -11.24 11.12 1.54
N SER A 27 -10.16 10.38 1.30
CA SER A 27 -10.12 9.43 0.19
C SER A 27 -10.57 8.05 0.63
N GLU A 28 -10.28 7.66 1.89
CA GLU A 28 -10.58 6.34 2.44
C GLU A 28 -12.06 6.18 2.82
N HIS A 29 -12.67 5.07 2.40
CA HIS A 29 -13.95 4.63 2.96
C HIS A 29 -13.83 4.42 4.48
N LEU A 30 -14.72 5.02 5.28
CA LEU A 30 -14.70 4.86 6.75
C LEU A 30 -14.81 3.38 7.17
N ASP A 31 -15.52 2.57 6.37
CA ASP A 31 -15.74 1.14 6.53
C ASP A 31 -14.75 0.27 5.74
N TRP A 32 -13.56 0.77 5.36
CA TRP A 32 -12.62 0.04 4.49
C TRP A 32 -12.24 -1.34 5.04
N LYS A 33 -12.16 -1.53 6.36
CA LYS A 33 -11.88 -2.85 6.97
C LYS A 33 -13.00 -3.83 6.66
N GLU A 34 -14.25 -3.41 6.83
CA GLU A 34 -15.43 -4.23 6.51
C GLU A 34 -15.48 -4.55 5.01
N ARG A 35 -15.15 -3.57 4.15
CA ARG A 35 -15.01 -3.77 2.70
C ARG A 35 -13.91 -4.78 2.39
N LEU A 36 -12.73 -4.67 3.00
CA LEU A 36 -11.62 -5.61 2.83
C LEU A 36 -12.05 -7.05 3.12
N PHE A 37 -12.89 -7.29 4.15
CA PHE A 37 -13.39 -8.63 4.46
C PHE A 37 -14.36 -9.18 3.40
N LYS A 38 -15.02 -8.33 2.60
CA LYS A 38 -15.82 -8.75 1.44
C LYS A 38 -14.97 -9.22 0.25
N PHE A 39 -13.66 -8.99 0.26
CA PHE A 39 -12.73 -9.46 -0.77
C PHE A 39 -11.82 -10.57 -0.23
N PRO A 40 -12.25 -11.85 -0.28
CA PRO A 40 -11.43 -12.98 0.19
C PRO A 40 -10.19 -13.22 -0.66
N ILE A 41 -10.14 -12.67 -1.89
CA ILE A 41 -8.96 -12.73 -2.75
C ILE A 41 -7.78 -11.91 -2.19
N VAL A 42 -8.05 -10.90 -1.37
CA VAL A 42 -7.02 -10.20 -0.59
C VAL A 42 -6.78 -10.99 0.69
N VAL A 43 -5.64 -11.66 0.77
CA VAL A 43 -5.37 -12.68 1.81
C VAL A 43 -4.58 -12.14 2.99
N LYS A 44 -3.76 -11.10 2.81
CA LYS A 44 -2.97 -10.47 3.88
C LYS A 44 -2.91 -8.97 3.65
N VAL A 45 -2.94 -8.19 4.74
CA VAL A 45 -2.78 -6.72 4.67
C VAL A 45 -1.92 -6.26 5.84
N ALA A 46 -1.02 -5.32 5.58
CA ALA A 46 -0.30 -4.59 6.62
C ALA A 46 -0.44 -3.09 6.39
N THR A 47 -0.60 -2.30 7.45
CA THR A 47 -0.79 -0.85 7.32
C THR A 47 -0.25 -0.05 8.50
N ILE A 48 0.15 1.20 8.26
CA ILE A 48 0.55 2.16 9.29
C ILE A 48 0.05 3.57 8.93
N ILE A 49 -0.20 4.39 9.95
CA ILE A 49 -0.47 5.83 9.79
C ILE A 49 0.83 6.61 9.86
N HIS A 50 1.02 7.53 8.92
CA HIS A 50 2.05 8.55 8.92
C HIS A 50 1.40 9.93 9.15
N ASP A 51 1.72 10.55 10.26
CA ASP A 51 1.23 11.86 10.71
C ASP A 51 2.34 12.88 11.00
N ASN A 52 3.61 12.48 10.86
CA ASN A 52 4.79 13.31 11.14
C ASN A 52 5.76 13.45 9.96
N ASP A 53 5.38 12.99 8.76
CA ASP A 53 6.22 13.20 7.58
C ASP A 53 6.35 14.69 7.25
N LEU A 54 7.53 15.10 6.78
CA LEU A 54 7.76 16.46 6.28
C LEU A 54 7.77 16.50 4.75
N ASP A 55 7.30 17.63 4.20
CA ASP A 55 7.45 17.95 2.78
C ASP A 55 8.86 18.53 2.49
N GLU A 56 9.14 18.85 1.22
CA GLU A 56 10.43 19.41 0.79
C GLU A 56 10.76 20.76 1.42
N LYS A 57 9.75 21.46 1.98
CA LYS A 57 9.88 22.75 2.66
C LYS A 57 9.95 22.60 4.18
N GLY A 58 9.89 21.38 4.70
CA GLY A 58 9.90 21.11 6.14
C GLY A 58 8.54 21.25 6.83
N ASN A 59 7.44 21.38 6.08
CA ASN A 59 6.09 21.41 6.67
C ASN A 59 5.56 20.00 6.90
N ILE A 60 4.72 19.81 7.91
CA ILE A 60 4.03 18.55 8.17
C ILE A 60 3.13 18.21 6.96
N LYS A 61 3.40 17.07 6.34
CA LYS A 61 2.53 16.49 5.32
C LYS A 61 1.21 16.08 5.96
N LYS A 62 0.18 16.09 5.12
CA LYS A 62 -1.12 15.56 5.49
C LYS A 62 -1.03 14.12 5.99
N LEU A 63 -1.76 13.81 7.06
CA LEU A 63 -1.88 12.47 7.63
C LEU A 63 -2.33 11.49 6.55
N HIS A 64 -1.57 10.42 6.37
CA HIS A 64 -1.82 9.41 5.36
C HIS A 64 -1.51 8.02 5.88
N ARG A 65 -2.16 7.02 5.30
CA ARG A 65 -2.00 5.61 5.61
C ARG A 65 -1.20 4.96 4.50
N HIS A 66 -0.12 4.28 4.86
CA HIS A 66 0.55 3.33 3.98
C HIS A 66 -0.09 1.95 4.16
N SER A 67 -0.39 1.26 3.07
CA SER A 67 -0.96 -0.09 3.10
C SER A 67 -0.31 -0.99 2.07
N ILE A 68 -0.03 -2.23 2.46
CA ILE A 68 0.33 -3.35 1.57
C ILE A 68 -0.85 -4.30 1.52
N LEU A 69 -1.25 -4.72 0.32
CA LEU A 69 -2.26 -5.73 0.09
C LEU A 69 -1.64 -6.90 -0.68
N CYS A 70 -1.80 -8.09 -0.15
CA CYS A 70 -1.36 -9.33 -0.77
C CYS A 70 -2.57 -10.10 -1.29
N PHE A 71 -2.58 -10.40 -2.58
CA PHE A 71 -3.59 -11.19 -3.26
C PHE A 71 -3.20 -12.67 -3.27
N LYS A 72 -4.21 -13.55 -3.30
CA LYS A 72 -4.02 -15.00 -3.34
C LYS A 72 -3.16 -15.42 -4.54
N GLU A 73 -3.48 -14.88 -5.72
CA GLU A 73 -2.78 -15.13 -6.97
C GLU A 73 -2.29 -13.81 -7.58
N PRO A 74 -1.26 -13.85 -8.46
CA PRO A 74 -0.82 -12.66 -9.16
C PRO A 74 -1.96 -12.12 -10.03
N ILE A 75 -2.24 -10.84 -9.92
CA ILE A 75 -3.24 -10.14 -10.74
C ILE A 75 -2.59 -8.95 -11.44
N ASP A 76 -3.18 -8.52 -12.54
CA ASP A 76 -2.71 -7.34 -13.29
C ASP A 76 -3.07 -6.03 -12.57
N TYR A 77 -2.47 -4.94 -13.04
CA TYR A 77 -2.65 -3.60 -12.46
C TYR A 77 -4.10 -3.13 -12.48
N LEU A 78 -4.84 -3.37 -13.57
CA LEU A 78 -6.21 -2.87 -13.72
C LEU A 78 -7.14 -3.63 -12.77
N THR A 79 -6.99 -4.96 -12.68
CA THR A 79 -7.72 -5.79 -11.73
C THR A 79 -7.42 -5.37 -10.29
N ALA A 80 -6.14 -5.19 -9.94
CA ALA A 80 -5.75 -4.72 -8.61
C ALA A 80 -6.33 -3.34 -8.30
N LYS A 81 -6.27 -2.41 -9.27
CA LYS A 81 -6.80 -1.05 -9.13
C LYS A 81 -8.31 -1.07 -8.85
N VAL A 82 -9.08 -1.87 -9.59
CA VAL A 82 -10.54 -1.97 -9.39
C VAL A 82 -10.86 -2.48 -7.99
N ILE A 83 -10.19 -3.54 -7.53
CA ILE A 83 -10.42 -4.11 -6.20
C ILE A 83 -10.01 -3.13 -5.09
N ILE A 84 -8.81 -2.55 -5.20
CA ILE A 84 -8.30 -1.58 -4.21
C ILE A 84 -9.19 -0.33 -4.16
N LYS A 85 -9.71 0.14 -5.30
CA LYS A 85 -10.68 1.23 -5.33
C LYS A 85 -11.97 0.87 -4.60
N GLN A 86 -12.46 -0.36 -4.70
CA GLN A 86 -13.66 -0.78 -3.95
C GLN A 86 -13.42 -0.89 -2.43
N ILE A 87 -12.18 -1.16 -2.00
CA ILE A 87 -11.82 -1.26 -0.57
C ILE A 87 -11.56 0.12 0.03
N PHE A 88 -10.71 0.92 -0.62
CA PHE A 88 -10.16 2.17 -0.07
C PHE A 88 -10.61 3.43 -0.80
N ASN A 89 -11.30 3.34 -1.94
CA ASN A 89 -11.59 4.47 -2.83
C ASN A 89 -10.32 5.21 -3.32
N ILE A 90 -9.27 4.45 -3.63
CA ILE A 90 -8.01 4.95 -4.18
C ILE A 90 -7.77 4.40 -5.59
N GLU A 91 -7.30 5.27 -6.49
CA GLU A 91 -6.93 4.90 -7.87
C GLU A 91 -5.44 4.68 -8.08
N LEU A 92 -4.59 5.37 -7.31
CA LEU A 92 -3.15 5.31 -7.49
C LEU A 92 -2.59 4.17 -6.62
N ILE A 93 -2.22 3.08 -7.28
CA ILE A 93 -1.58 1.92 -6.66
C ILE A 93 -0.21 1.68 -7.26
N GLN A 94 0.66 0.99 -6.52
CA GLN A 94 1.99 0.61 -6.98
C GLN A 94 2.26 -0.86 -6.68
N GLN A 95 3.06 -1.50 -7.53
CA GLN A 95 3.56 -2.84 -7.26
C GLN A 95 4.59 -2.80 -6.13
N VAL A 96 4.53 -3.76 -5.20
CA VAL A 96 5.59 -3.92 -4.19
C VAL A 96 6.71 -4.77 -4.79
N TYR A 97 7.82 -4.14 -5.16
CA TYR A 97 8.97 -4.84 -5.74
C TYR A 97 9.82 -5.61 -4.70
N SER A 98 9.81 -5.17 -3.45
CA SER A 98 10.50 -5.83 -2.35
C SER A 98 9.66 -5.64 -1.09
N MET A 99 9.10 -6.74 -0.60
CA MET A 99 8.27 -6.73 0.61
C MET A 99 9.05 -6.20 1.81
N ILE A 100 10.27 -6.69 2.01
CA ILE A 100 11.15 -6.29 3.12
C ILE A 100 11.40 -4.77 3.09
N LYS A 101 11.81 -4.22 1.93
CA LYS A 101 12.11 -2.78 1.82
C LYS A 101 10.88 -1.92 2.03
N TYR A 102 9.73 -2.32 1.49
CA TYR A 102 8.49 -1.54 1.65
C TYR A 102 7.95 -1.63 3.10
N TYR A 103 8.06 -2.79 3.73
CA TYR A 103 7.70 -2.97 5.14
C TYR A 103 8.60 -2.15 6.07
N GLN A 104 9.92 -2.13 5.84
CA GLN A 104 10.86 -1.24 6.54
C GLN A 104 10.56 0.25 6.31
N TYR A 105 9.95 0.57 5.16
CA TYR A 105 9.53 1.95 4.87
C TYR A 105 8.35 2.41 5.74
N PHE A 106 7.49 1.50 6.24
CA PHE A 106 6.43 1.86 7.20
C PHE A 106 6.97 2.58 8.43
N THR A 107 8.14 2.21 8.90
CA THR A 107 8.77 2.84 10.08
C THR A 107 9.90 3.79 9.70
N HIS A 108 10.13 3.98 8.40
CA HIS A 108 11.29 4.68 7.87
C HIS A 108 12.65 4.18 8.39
N SER A 109 12.76 2.89 8.77
CA SER A 109 13.95 2.36 9.45
C SER A 109 15.25 2.49 8.66
N ASN A 110 15.16 2.56 7.33
CA ASN A 110 16.30 2.72 6.43
C ASN A 110 16.47 4.16 5.93
N HIS A 111 15.71 5.11 6.47
CA HIS A 111 15.68 6.50 6.06
C HIS A 111 15.90 7.42 7.28
N PRO A 112 17.15 7.54 7.77
CA PRO A 112 17.45 8.24 9.03
C PRO A 112 17.05 9.72 9.03
N ASN A 113 16.93 10.34 7.85
CA ASN A 113 16.52 11.73 7.69
C ASN A 113 14.99 11.94 7.76
N LYS A 114 14.21 10.88 7.95
CA LYS A 114 12.75 10.94 8.08
C LYS A 114 12.34 10.62 9.52
N PHE A 115 11.14 11.07 9.89
CA PHE A 115 10.54 10.69 11.15
C PHE A 115 10.46 9.16 11.27
N GLN A 116 10.94 8.62 12.39
CA GLN A 116 10.97 7.19 12.66
C GLN A 116 9.70 6.79 13.40
N TYR A 117 8.85 5.96 12.79
CA TYR A 117 7.62 5.50 13.43
C TYR A 117 7.87 4.25 14.28
N ASP A 118 7.08 4.12 15.34
CA ASP A 118 7.09 2.94 16.21
C ASP A 118 6.55 1.71 15.45
N PRO A 119 7.33 0.61 15.31
CA PRO A 119 6.87 -0.63 14.67
C PRO A 119 5.61 -1.22 15.30
N SER A 120 5.33 -0.94 16.58
CA SER A 120 4.09 -1.40 17.27
C SER A 120 2.82 -0.81 16.67
N LYS A 121 2.93 0.28 15.89
CA LYS A 121 1.82 0.94 15.20
C LYS A 121 1.46 0.31 13.86
N ILE A 122 2.22 -0.67 13.39
CA ILE A 122 1.86 -1.42 12.19
C ILE A 122 0.70 -2.36 12.54
N GLU A 123 -0.42 -2.20 11.86
CA GLU A 123 -1.55 -3.11 11.96
C GLU A 123 -1.37 -4.25 10.94
N HIS A 124 -1.39 -5.49 11.43
CA HIS A 124 -1.40 -6.71 10.59
C HIS A 124 -2.81 -7.30 10.56
N LEU A 125 -3.36 -7.43 9.36
CA LEU A 125 -4.69 -7.98 9.14
C LEU A 125 -4.62 -9.27 8.32
N LYS A 126 -5.62 -10.14 8.54
CA LYS A 126 -5.73 -11.45 7.89
C LYS A 126 -4.45 -12.30 8.02
N GLY A 127 -3.79 -12.22 9.18
CA GLY A 127 -2.60 -13.02 9.49
C GLY A 127 -1.35 -12.62 8.70
N PHE A 128 -1.23 -11.36 8.27
CA PHE A 128 0.03 -10.87 7.70
C PHE A 128 1.18 -11.10 8.69
N ASN A 129 2.26 -11.70 8.21
CA ASN A 129 3.53 -11.80 8.92
C ASN A 129 4.67 -11.50 7.95
N ILE A 130 5.55 -10.56 8.32
CA ILE A 130 6.69 -10.18 7.47
C ILE A 130 7.70 -11.32 7.30
N LEU A 131 7.75 -12.26 8.25
CA LEU A 131 8.64 -13.42 8.18
C LEU A 131 8.29 -14.37 7.03
N ASP A 132 7.08 -14.29 6.48
CA ASP A 132 6.65 -15.09 5.33
C ASP A 132 7.33 -14.66 4.01
N TYR A 133 8.11 -13.58 4.03
CA TYR A 133 8.70 -12.93 2.85
C TYR A 133 10.24 -12.83 2.94
N GLN A 134 10.86 -13.70 3.74
CA GLN A 134 12.31 -13.82 3.92
C GLN A 134 12.96 -14.76 2.91
#